data_AF-A0A1Q6LDT9-F1
#
_entry.id   AF-A0A1Q6LDT9-F1
#
_cell.length_a   1.000
_cell.length_b   1.000
_cell.length_c   1.000
_cell.angle_alpha   90.00
_cell.angle_beta   90.00
_cell.angle_gamma   90.00
#
_symmetry.space_group_name_H-M   'P 1'
#
loop_
_entity.id
_entity.type
_entity.pdbx_description
1 polymer ?
#
loop_
_entity_poly.entity_id
_entity_poly.type
_entity_poly.pdbx_seq_one_letter_code
_entity_poly.pdbx_strand_id
1 'polypeptide(L)'
;MEFKKCTRCGNFYVTEGNVCPRCVAKDNMEFATFKTYIKENGLIGSIDTISGKTGISEKNINRFLTYNGIKEDITPINGNGKINL
;
A
#
# COMPACT_ATOMS: atom_id res chain seq x y z
N MET A 1 3.23 20.69 -24.59
CA MET A 1 3.01 20.17 -23.22
C MET A 1 1.53 19.90 -23.09
N GLU A 2 1.13 18.66 -22.80
CA GLU A 2 -0.28 18.31 -22.56
C GLU A 2 -0.54 18.21 -21.06
N PHE A 3 -1.57 18.90 -20.58
CA PHE A 3 -2.02 18.77 -19.20
C PHE A 3 -2.90 17.52 -19.07
N LYS A 4 -2.52 16.62 -18.17
CA LYS A 4 -3.25 15.40 -17.85
C LYS A 4 -3.92 15.53 -16.50
N LYS A 5 -5.08 14.91 -16.32
CA LYS A 5 -5.77 14.84 -15.03
C LYS A 5 -5.33 13.59 -14.27
N CYS A 6 -4.85 13.76 -13.05
CA CYS A 6 -4.40 12.65 -12.22
C CYS A 6 -5.57 11.74 -11.85
N THR A 7 -5.46 10.45 -12.17
CA THR A 7 -6.47 9.44 -11.81
C THR A 7 -6.62 9.19 -10.31
N ARG A 8 -5.69 9.71 -9.48
CA ARG A 8 -5.71 9.54 -8.01
C ARG A 8 -6.30 10.74 -7.28
N CYS A 9 -5.82 11.95 -7.57
CA CYS A 9 -6.21 13.16 -6.86
C CYS A 9 -6.99 14.17 -7.72
N GLY A 10 -7.10 13.95 -9.03
CA GLY A 10 -7.81 14.86 -9.93
C GLY A 10 -7.04 16.13 -10.33
N ASN A 11 -5.84 16.37 -9.79
CA ASN A 11 -5.02 17.53 -10.17
C ASN A 11 -4.45 17.40 -11.57
N PHE A 12 -4.23 18.55 -12.23
CA PHE A 12 -3.53 18.63 -13.51
C PHE A 12 -2.01 18.52 -13.32
N TYR A 13 -1.34 17.81 -14.22
CA TYR A 13 0.12 17.63 -14.25
C TYR A 13 0.60 17.38 -15.69
N VAL A 14 1.90 17.50 -15.94
CA VAL A 14 2.49 17.48 -17.30
C VAL A 14 3.45 16.31 -17.57
N THR A 15 3.64 15.43 -16.58
CA THR A 15 4.55 14.29 -16.73
C THR A 15 3.89 13.11 -17.46
N GLU A 16 4.70 12.14 -17.87
CA GLU A 16 4.22 10.87 -18.42
C GLU A 16 3.46 10.05 -17.36
N GLY A 17 2.64 9.10 -17.84
CA GLY A 17 1.76 8.27 -17.00
C GLY A 17 0.39 8.90 -16.70
N ASN A 18 -0.42 8.20 -15.91
CA ASN A 18 -1.81 8.56 -15.53
C ASN A 18 -1.95 9.02 -14.06
N VAL A 19 -0.83 9.10 -13.34
CA VAL A 19 -0.76 9.49 -11.93
C VAL A 19 0.30 10.58 -11.78
N CYS A 20 -0.04 11.66 -11.08
CA CYS A 20 0.89 12.79 -10.91
C CYS A 20 2.07 12.42 -9.98
N PRO A 21 3.22 13.12 -10.10
CA PRO A 21 4.41 12.84 -9.28
C PRO A 21 4.15 12.89 -7.77
N ARG A 22 3.25 13.78 -7.32
CA ARG A 22 2.86 13.87 -5.90
C ARG A 22 2.18 12.60 -5.41
N CYS A 23 1.26 12.04 -6.19
CA CYS A 23 0.58 10.80 -5.84
C CYS A 23 1.52 9.59 -5.92
N VAL A 24 2.42 9.56 -6.90
CA VAL A 24 3.45 8.50 -6.98
C VAL A 24 4.37 8.54 -5.75
N ALA A 25 4.89 9.72 -5.39
CA ALA A 25 5.74 9.87 -4.21
C ALA A 25 5.02 9.47 -2.92
N LYS A 26 3.75 9.89 -2.77
CA LYS A 26 2.92 9.49 -1.63
C LYS A 26 2.70 7.98 -1.57
N ASP A 27 2.32 7.37 -2.69
CA ASP A 27 2.10 5.91 -2.78
C ASP A 27 3.38 5.15 -2.41
N ASN A 28 4.55 5.61 -2.87
CA ASN A 28 5.84 4.98 -2.55
C ASN A 28 6.18 5.08 -1.07
N MET A 29 5.93 6.24 -0.45
CA MET A 29 6.17 6.43 0.99
C MET A 29 5.26 5.52 1.82
N GLU A 30 3.96 5.51 1.53
CA GLU A 30 3.00 4.64 2.21
C GLU A 30 3.35 3.16 2.01
N PHE A 31 3.77 2.76 0.80
CA PHE A 31 4.17 1.40 0.53
C PHE A 31 5.42 0.98 1.31
N ALA A 32 6.41 1.87 1.45
CA ALA A 32 7.59 1.62 2.28
C ALA A 32 7.20 1.45 3.76
N THR A 33 6.35 2.34 4.30
CA THR A 33 5.81 2.22 5.67
C THR A 33 5.04 0.91 5.85
N PHE A 34 4.21 0.52 4.88
CA PHE A 34 3.48 -0.74 4.92
C PHE A 34 4.43 -1.94 4.99
N LYS A 35 5.45 -2.01 4.13
CA LYS A 35 6.44 -3.09 4.17
C LYS A 35 7.17 -3.17 5.51
N THR A 36 7.60 -2.04 6.06
CA THR A 36 8.24 -2.00 7.38
C THR A 36 7.30 -2.55 8.45
N TYR A 37 6.03 -2.12 8.45
CA TYR A 37 5.04 -2.62 9.39
C TYR A 37 4.82 -4.14 9.25
N ILE A 38 4.67 -4.65 8.03
CA ILE A 38 4.51 -6.11 7.80
C ILE A 38 5.76 -6.87 8.25
N LYS A 39 6.96 -6.34 8.01
CA LYS A 39 8.20 -6.98 8.43
C LYS A 39 8.34 -7.07 9.96
N GLU A 40 7.88 -6.05 10.68
CA GLU A 40 7.99 -5.98 12.15
C GLU A 40 6.86 -6.71 12.88
N ASN A 41 5.63 -6.67 12.34
CA ASN A 41 4.42 -7.13 13.03
C ASN A 41 3.75 -8.33 12.33
N GLY A 42 4.18 -8.66 11.12
CA GLY A 42 3.47 -9.58 10.23
C GLY A 42 2.21 -8.98 9.63
N LEU A 43 1.52 -9.78 8.81
CA LEU A 43 0.18 -9.50 8.30
C LEU A 43 -0.89 -10.01 9.29
N ILE A 44 -0.75 -9.60 10.56
CA ILE A 44 -1.63 -10.04 11.65
C ILE A 44 -2.61 -8.91 11.97
N GLY A 45 -3.91 -9.19 11.79
CA GLY A 45 -5.00 -8.24 12.07
C GLY A 45 -5.84 -7.89 10.84
N SER A 46 -6.84 -7.03 11.06
CA SER A 46 -7.70 -6.51 9.98
C SER A 46 -7.04 -5.35 9.25
N ILE A 47 -7.54 -5.05 8.04
CA ILE A 47 -7.10 -3.87 7.26
C ILE A 47 -7.33 -2.57 8.05
N ASP A 48 -8.42 -2.48 8.81
CA ASP A 48 -8.71 -1.36 9.72
C ASP A 48 -7.61 -1.17 10.77
N THR A 49 -7.16 -2.25 11.43
CA THR A 49 -6.07 -2.17 12.41
C THR A 49 -4.78 -1.63 11.78
N ILE A 50 -4.41 -2.15 10.60
CA ILE A 50 -3.21 -1.70 9.90
C ILE A 50 -3.35 -0.23 9.49
N SER A 51 -4.52 0.18 9.01
CA SER A 51 -4.85 1.56 8.66
C SER A 51 -4.66 2.49 9.87
N GLY A 52 -5.24 2.13 11.01
CA GLY A 52 -5.12 2.90 12.25
C GLY A 52 -3.69 3.00 12.79
N LYS A 53 -2.87 1.95 12.61
CA LYS A 53 -1.47 1.93 13.06
C LYS A 53 -0.51 2.66 12.13
N THR A 54 -0.71 2.54 10.82
CA THR A 54 0.22 3.07 9.80
C THR A 54 -0.18 4.45 9.27
N GLY A 55 -1.44 4.86 9.48
CA GLY A 55 -2.01 6.07 8.87
C GLY A 55 -2.29 5.94 7.37
N ILE A 56 -2.13 4.75 6.80
CA ILE A 56 -2.36 4.46 5.39
C ILE A 56 -3.85 4.13 5.20
N SER A 57 -4.50 4.75 4.22
CA SER A 57 -5.90 4.43 3.93
C SER A 57 -6.10 2.95 3.60
N GLU A 58 -7.23 2.38 4.06
CA GLU A 58 -7.61 0.99 3.77
C GLU A 58 -7.62 0.66 2.27
N LYS A 59 -8.01 1.63 1.43
CA LYS A 59 -7.98 1.50 -0.04
C LYS A 59 -6.56 1.24 -0.56
N ASN A 60 -5.57 1.93 0.01
CA ASN A 60 -4.17 1.76 -0.37
C ASN A 60 -3.60 0.46 0.19
N ILE A 61 -3.95 0.08 1.42
CA ILE A 61 -3.57 -1.22 1.99
C ILE A 61 -4.11 -2.37 1.12
N ASN A 62 -5.40 -2.36 0.78
CA ASN A 62 -6.01 -3.36 -0.11
C ASN A 62 -5.24 -3.47 -1.43
N ARG A 63 -4.88 -2.34 -2.05
CA ARG A 63 -4.08 -2.33 -3.27
C ARG A 63 -2.69 -2.94 -3.05
N PHE A 64 -2.02 -2.58 -1.96
CA PHE A 64 -0.67 -3.09 -1.66
C PHE A 64 -0.66 -4.60 -1.42
N LEU A 65 -1.70 -5.16 -0.82
CA LEU A 65 -1.88 -6.62 -0.64
C LEU A 65 -1.99 -7.37 -1.98
N THR A 66 -2.44 -6.70 -3.06
CA THR A 66 -2.49 -7.31 -4.39
C THR A 66 -1.13 -7.31 -5.11
N TYR A 67 -0.12 -6.63 -4.58
CA TYR A 67 1.20 -6.60 -5.22
C TYR A 67 1.94 -7.91 -4.93
N ASN A 68 2.36 -8.61 -6.00
CA ASN A 68 2.98 -9.92 -5.92
C ASN A 68 4.18 -9.98 -4.95
N GLY A 69 4.98 -8.92 -4.89
CA GLY A 69 6.14 -8.86 -3.99
C GLY A 69 5.80 -8.90 -2.51
N ILE A 70 4.56 -8.61 -2.11
CA ILE A 70 4.17 -8.70 -0.70
C ILE A 70 3.90 -10.15 -0.30
N LYS A 71 3.37 -10.99 -1.19
CA LYS A 71 3.09 -12.42 -0.89
C LYS A 71 4.34 -13.21 -0.53
N GLU A 72 5.49 -12.81 -1.07
CA GLU A 72 6.79 -13.46 -0.80
C GLU A 72 7.37 -13.01 0.57
N ASP A 73 7.15 -11.75 0.97
CA ASP A 73 7.56 -11.24 2.29
C ASP A 73 6.69 -11.82 3.45
N ILE A 74 5.55 -12.44 3.15
CA ILE A 74 4.66 -13.15 4.10
C ILE A 74 4.98 -14.65 4.24
N THR A 75 6.20 -15.10 3.91
CA THR A 75 6.55 -16.47 4.28
C THR A 75 6.29 -16.68 5.77
N PRO A 76 5.59 -17.76 6.16
CA PRO A 76 5.11 -17.91 7.52
C PRO A 76 6.31 -18.06 8.46
N ILE A 77 6.53 -17.04 9.29
CA ILE A 77 7.25 -17.24 10.54
C ILE A 77 6.39 -18.19 11.39
N ASN A 78 6.78 -19.46 11.43
CA ASN A 78 6.08 -20.54 12.10
C ASN A 78 5.63 -20.14 13.52
N GLY A 79 4.33 -20.33 13.80
CA GLY A 79 3.82 -20.32 15.18
C GLY A 79 2.34 -19.94 15.31
N ASN A 80 1.45 -20.86 14.94
CA ASN A 80 0.05 -20.92 15.42
C ASN A 80 -0.82 -19.66 15.24
N GLY A 81 -1.25 -19.38 14.00
CA GLY A 81 -2.35 -18.46 13.74
C GLY A 81 -3.32 -19.07 12.75
N LYS A 82 -4.46 -19.59 13.23
CA LYS A 82 -5.54 -20.11 12.38
C LYS A 82 -6.09 -18.98 11.50
N ILE A 83 -5.90 -19.09 10.19
CA ILE A 83 -6.71 -18.35 9.20
C ILE A 83 -7.98 -19.15 8.95
N ASN A 84 -9.10 -18.72 9.54
CA ASN A 84 -10.41 -19.18 9.10
C ASN A 84 -10.79 -18.35 7.87
N LEU A 85 -10.94 -19.02 6.73
CA LEU A 85 -11.66 -18.50 5.56
C LEU A 85 -13.15 -18.35 5.89
#